data_AF-A0A9W8ANF4-F1
#
_entry.id   AF-A0A9W8ANF4-F1
#
_cell.length_a   1.000
_cell.length_b   1.000
_cell.length_c   1.000
_cell.angle_alpha   90.00
_cell.angle_beta   90.00
_cell.angle_gamma   90.00
#
_symmetry.space_group_name_H-M   'P 1'
#
loop_
_entity.id
_entity.type
_entity.pdbx_description
1 polymer ?
#
loop_
_entity_poly.entity_id
_entity_poly.type
_entity_poly.pdbx_seq_one_letter_code
_entity_poly.pdbx_strand_id
1 'polypeptide(L)'
;MNQRLFRQAVSGNRYATGRSVLAQSHSARKFHQSGSWAGFFVKKDVYTSTGPLDSSVQTVKRGASSVRRGLTTLGIAVGLVFGMAYLDDSRAAVYSHVVMPALRLCDAEDTHVWSIQLAKLGLSPRDTSRDTPHPDLEVNLFGKPLYNPVGLAAGYDKHGEAVDAMFNLGFGMVEVGSVTPIPQPGNPRPRLFRLPQERACINRYGFNSEGHDTVYQRLVDRFWRRTVKNQSVDETKPVSNVEQTYRSGIPGRLLGINLGKNSASPADSYQDYVQGVQKFGSLADYLVINVSCPNTPGQVEQQKQGRLVSLLKGVVQARDELEGHRPPVVVKISPDLQPTELREIADAVLT
;
A
#
# COMPACT_ATOMS: atom_id res chain seq x y z
N MET A 1 27.56 8.77 17.91
CA MET A 1 26.26 8.95 18.62
C MET A 1 25.44 7.68 18.40
N ASN A 2 24.97 7.05 19.48
CA ASN A 2 24.87 5.60 19.64
C ASN A 2 23.61 4.95 19.01
N GLN A 3 23.78 3.85 18.27
CA GLN A 3 22.72 2.96 17.74
C GLN A 3 21.70 2.47 18.79
N ARG A 4 22.00 2.62 20.09
CA ARG A 4 21.10 2.33 21.21
C ARG A 4 19.85 3.23 21.25
N LEU A 5 19.97 4.51 20.91
CA LEU A 5 18.81 5.43 20.95
C LEU A 5 17.80 5.10 19.83
N PHE A 6 18.29 4.74 18.65
CA PHE A 6 17.45 4.27 17.55
C PHE A 6 16.78 2.91 17.86
N ARG A 7 17.47 2.01 18.58
CA ARG A 7 16.84 0.77 19.08
C ARG A 7 15.82 1.02 20.18
N GLN A 8 16.03 1.99 21.08
CA GLN A 8 15.11 2.31 22.17
C GLN A 8 13.78 2.89 21.68
N ALA A 9 13.79 3.71 20.62
CA ALA A 9 12.57 4.23 20.01
C ALA A 9 11.71 3.12 19.34
N VAL A 10 12.30 1.96 19.04
CA VAL A 10 11.65 0.85 18.32
C VAL A 10 11.35 -0.35 19.24
N SER A 11 12.01 -0.48 20.40
CA SER A 11 11.84 -1.64 21.29
C SER A 11 10.71 -1.53 22.32
N GLY A 12 9.95 -0.43 22.34
CA GLY A 12 9.01 -0.08 23.41
C GLY A 12 7.70 -0.89 23.50
N ASN A 13 7.48 -1.92 22.69
CA ASN A 13 6.24 -2.70 22.79
C ASN A 13 6.42 -4.18 22.41
N ARG A 14 6.83 -5.01 23.38
CA ARG A 14 6.65 -6.46 23.30
C ARG A 14 6.05 -6.97 24.60
N TYR A 15 4.72 -7.05 24.62
CA TYR A 15 4.00 -7.86 25.58
C TYR A 15 4.32 -9.34 25.36
N ALA A 16 4.59 -10.01 26.47
CA ALA A 16 4.89 -11.42 26.56
C ALA A 16 3.70 -12.29 26.16
N THR A 17 3.91 -13.20 25.20
CA THR A 17 3.05 -14.37 25.03
C THR A 17 3.84 -15.61 25.41
N GLY A 18 3.61 -16.10 26.63
CA GLY A 18 4.07 -17.40 27.08
C GLY A 18 3.33 -18.52 26.34
N ARG A 19 4.09 -19.51 25.88
CA ARG A 19 3.59 -20.79 25.39
C ARG A 19 3.72 -21.86 26.49
N SER A 20 3.02 -22.97 26.24
CA SER A 20 3.07 -24.30 26.88
C SER A 20 1.91 -24.51 27.87
N VAL A 21 1.21 -25.64 27.95
CA VAL A 21 1.31 -27.01 27.41
C VAL A 21 -0.12 -27.59 27.50
N LEU A 22 -0.50 -28.54 26.64
CA LEU A 22 -1.26 -29.74 27.08
C LEU A 22 -1.40 -30.78 25.97
N ALA A 23 -1.10 -32.01 26.35
CA ALA A 23 -1.13 -33.22 25.56
C ALA A 23 -2.40 -34.04 25.85
N GLN A 24 -2.81 -34.82 24.86
CA GLN A 24 -3.52 -36.11 24.89
C GLN A 24 -4.88 -36.26 25.63
N SER A 25 -5.92 -36.69 24.89
CA SER A 25 -6.37 -38.10 24.82
C SER A 25 -7.88 -38.23 24.49
N HIS A 26 -8.29 -39.46 24.14
CA HIS A 26 -9.66 -40.00 23.95
C HIS A 26 -10.29 -39.81 22.55
N SER A 27 -11.09 -40.71 22.00
CA SER A 27 -11.42 -42.13 22.22
C SER A 27 -12.37 -42.51 21.07
N ALA A 28 -12.32 -43.77 20.64
CA ALA A 28 -13.13 -44.32 19.55
C ALA A 28 -14.64 -44.30 19.84
N ARG A 29 -15.48 -44.08 18.82
CA ARG A 29 -16.83 -44.66 18.75
C ARG A 29 -17.20 -45.05 17.32
N LYS A 30 -17.50 -46.35 17.19
CA LYS A 30 -18.18 -47.00 16.06
C LYS A 30 -19.58 -46.44 15.90
N PHE A 31 -20.05 -46.31 14.66
CA PHE A 31 -21.48 -46.45 14.35
C PHE A 31 -21.64 -47.31 13.10
N HIS A 32 -22.22 -48.49 13.34
CA HIS A 32 -22.88 -49.34 12.35
C HIS A 32 -24.19 -48.65 11.96
N GLN A 33 -24.55 -48.63 10.67
CA GLN A 33 -25.94 -48.81 10.27
C GLN A 33 -26.02 -49.43 8.88
N SER A 34 -26.82 -50.50 8.86
CA SER A 34 -27.17 -51.40 7.77
C SER A 34 -28.21 -50.79 6.83
N GLY A 35 -28.12 -51.13 5.54
CA GLY A 35 -29.17 -50.89 4.56
C GLY A 35 -28.94 -51.75 3.31
N SER A 36 -29.44 -52.98 3.35
CA SER A 36 -29.57 -53.89 2.21
C SER A 36 -30.67 -53.39 1.28
N TRP A 37 -30.47 -53.38 -0.04
CA TRP A 37 -31.54 -53.63 -1.01
C TRP A 37 -30.99 -54.42 -2.20
N ALA A 38 -31.70 -55.48 -2.55
CA ALA A 38 -31.29 -56.57 -3.39
C ALA A 38 -31.51 -56.30 -4.90
N GLY A 39 -30.56 -56.80 -5.69
CA GLY A 39 -30.77 -57.63 -6.87
C GLY A 39 -31.76 -57.18 -7.95
N PHE A 40 -31.23 -56.91 -9.15
CA PHE A 40 -31.81 -57.44 -10.38
C PHE A 40 -30.69 -57.92 -11.30
N PHE A 41 -30.49 -59.24 -11.34
CA PHE A 41 -29.67 -59.93 -12.32
C PHE A 41 -30.51 -60.16 -13.58
N VAL A 42 -30.07 -59.61 -14.71
CA VAL A 42 -30.44 -60.14 -16.03
C VAL A 42 -29.20 -60.79 -16.61
N LYS A 43 -29.23 -62.12 -16.67
CA LYS A 43 -28.30 -62.94 -17.46
C LYS A 43 -28.33 -62.45 -18.91
N LYS A 44 -27.16 -62.16 -19.48
CA LYS A 44 -26.94 -62.30 -20.91
C LYS A 44 -25.82 -63.28 -21.12
N ASP A 45 -26.16 -64.32 -21.86
CA ASP A 45 -25.34 -65.49 -22.12
C ASP A 45 -24.01 -65.15 -22.78
N VAL A 46 -22.99 -65.85 -22.31
CA VAL A 46 -21.65 -65.87 -22.86
C VAL A 46 -21.69 -66.71 -24.13
N TYR A 47 -21.50 -66.08 -25.29
CA TYR A 47 -20.93 -66.74 -26.46
C TYR A 47 -19.45 -66.36 -26.54
N THR A 48 -18.59 -67.30 -26.15
CA THR A 48 -17.18 -67.31 -26.52
C THR A 48 -17.05 -67.61 -28.00
N SER A 49 -16.71 -66.59 -28.80
CA SER A 49 -16.06 -66.78 -30.09
C SER A 49 -14.60 -66.36 -29.93
N THR A 50 -13.72 -67.34 -30.00
CA THR A 50 -12.26 -67.22 -30.01
C THR A 50 -11.79 -66.50 -31.28
N GLY A 51 -11.11 -65.38 -31.10
CA GLY A 51 -10.31 -64.73 -32.14
C GLY A 51 -9.24 -63.85 -31.46
N PRO A 52 -7.97 -63.90 -31.88
CA PRO A 52 -6.94 -63.06 -31.28
C PRO A 52 -7.12 -61.63 -31.80
N LEU A 53 -7.78 -60.77 -31.02
CA LEU A 53 -7.89 -59.34 -31.30
C LEU A 53 -7.22 -58.54 -30.18
N ASP A 54 -5.95 -58.28 -30.42
CA ASP A 54 -5.34 -56.95 -30.32
C ASP A 54 -5.11 -56.34 -28.92
N SER A 55 -4.19 -56.96 -28.17
CA SER A 55 -3.56 -56.35 -26.99
C SER A 55 -2.70 -55.12 -27.33
N SER A 56 -2.31 -54.94 -28.60
CA SER A 56 -1.48 -53.82 -29.08
C SER A 56 -2.28 -52.53 -29.28
N VAL A 57 -3.53 -52.60 -29.73
CA VAL A 57 -4.39 -51.42 -29.88
C VAL A 57 -4.88 -50.85 -28.55
N GLN A 58 -5.05 -51.66 -27.51
CA GLN A 58 -5.41 -51.15 -26.17
C GLN A 58 -4.24 -50.42 -25.48
N THR A 59 -2.99 -50.86 -25.68
CA THR A 59 -1.80 -50.17 -25.16
C THR A 59 -1.57 -48.83 -25.88
N VAL A 60 -1.76 -48.78 -27.20
CA VAL A 60 -1.66 -47.54 -28.00
C VAL A 60 -2.73 -46.52 -27.60
N LYS A 61 -3.98 -46.94 -27.38
CA LYS A 61 -5.08 -46.04 -26.93
C LYS A 61 -4.85 -45.47 -25.52
N ARG A 62 -4.29 -46.27 -24.59
CA ARG A 62 -3.93 -45.79 -23.24
C ARG A 62 -2.79 -44.76 -23.30
N GLY A 63 -1.75 -45.01 -24.11
CA GLY A 63 -0.65 -44.07 -24.34
C GLY A 63 -1.11 -42.74 -24.92
N ALA A 64 -1.95 -42.76 -25.96
CA ALA A 64 -2.51 -41.56 -26.57
C ALA A 64 -3.38 -40.72 -25.59
N SER A 65 -4.15 -41.38 -24.72
CA SER A 65 -4.96 -40.68 -23.70
C SER A 65 -4.13 -40.03 -22.58
N SER A 66 -2.97 -40.60 -22.28
CA SER A 66 -2.04 -40.08 -21.27
C SER A 66 -1.27 -38.87 -21.82
N VAL A 67 -0.80 -38.97 -23.07
CA VAL A 67 -0.16 -37.86 -23.80
C VAL A 67 -1.13 -36.69 -23.97
N ARG A 68 -2.38 -36.95 -24.38
CA ARG A 68 -3.40 -35.90 -24.50
C ARG A 68 -3.68 -35.20 -23.17
N ARG A 69 -3.78 -35.94 -22.06
CA ARG A 69 -3.92 -35.37 -20.72
C ARG A 69 -2.72 -34.51 -20.33
N GLY A 70 -1.51 -35.01 -20.59
CA GLY A 70 -0.26 -34.24 -20.37
C GLY A 70 -0.23 -32.93 -21.14
N LEU A 71 -0.61 -32.95 -22.43
CA LEU A 71 -0.70 -31.76 -23.27
C LEU A 71 -1.78 -30.77 -22.79
N THR A 72 -2.95 -31.26 -22.36
CA THR A 72 -4.00 -30.39 -21.79
C THR A 72 -3.53 -29.74 -20.49
N THR A 73 -2.93 -30.50 -19.57
CA THR A 73 -2.42 -29.96 -18.30
C THR A 73 -1.32 -28.93 -18.55
N LEU A 74 -0.40 -29.20 -19.48
CA LEU A 74 0.63 -28.25 -19.88
C LEU A 74 0.02 -26.98 -20.48
N GLY A 75 -0.97 -27.11 -21.37
CA GLY A 75 -1.66 -25.97 -21.97
C GLY A 75 -2.35 -25.08 -20.93
N ILE A 76 -3.03 -25.68 -19.93
CA ILE A 76 -3.65 -24.93 -18.82
C ILE A 76 -2.57 -24.23 -17.99
N ALA A 77 -1.50 -24.93 -17.63
CA ALA A 77 -0.41 -24.35 -16.83
C ALA A 77 0.25 -23.16 -17.54
N VAL A 78 0.55 -23.31 -18.82
CA VAL A 78 1.08 -22.24 -19.68
C VAL A 78 0.09 -21.08 -19.74
N GLY A 79 -1.19 -21.35 -20.01
CA GLY A 79 -2.24 -20.33 -20.05
C GLY A 79 -2.38 -19.56 -18.73
N LEU A 80 -2.28 -20.24 -17.59
CA LEU A 80 -2.31 -19.61 -16.27
C LEU A 80 -1.08 -18.70 -16.04
N VAL A 81 0.12 -19.15 -16.42
CA VAL A 81 1.35 -18.34 -16.28
C VAL A 81 1.26 -17.08 -17.15
N PHE A 82 0.89 -17.21 -18.42
CA PHE A 82 0.71 -16.05 -19.30
C PHE A 82 -0.42 -15.15 -18.83
N GLY A 83 -1.53 -15.72 -18.35
CA GLY A 83 -2.63 -14.96 -17.76
C GLY A 83 -2.22 -14.17 -16.53
N MET A 84 -1.46 -14.77 -15.61
CA MET A 84 -0.92 -14.08 -14.45
C MET A 84 0.10 -13.00 -14.84
N ALA A 85 1.00 -13.27 -15.79
CA ALA A 85 1.95 -12.27 -16.28
C ALA A 85 1.24 -11.09 -16.95
N TYR A 86 0.16 -11.35 -17.69
CA TYR A 86 -0.69 -10.32 -18.27
C TYR A 86 -1.42 -9.51 -17.20
N LEU A 87 -1.94 -10.15 -16.15
CA LEU A 87 -2.57 -9.44 -15.03
C LEU A 87 -1.55 -8.70 -14.16
N ASP A 88 -0.30 -9.14 -14.07
CA ASP A 88 0.73 -8.43 -13.30
C ASP A 88 1.18 -7.13 -14.00
N ASP A 89 0.97 -6.97 -15.32
CA ASP A 89 1.33 -5.77 -16.07
C ASP A 89 0.25 -4.67 -15.97
N SER A 90 0.62 -3.51 -15.41
CA SER A 90 -0.27 -2.34 -15.26
C SER A 90 -0.79 -1.76 -16.58
N ARG A 91 -0.16 -2.09 -17.71
CA ARG A 91 -0.55 -1.64 -19.07
C ARG A 91 -1.50 -2.62 -19.75
N ALA A 92 -1.83 -3.75 -19.12
CA ALA A 92 -2.71 -4.75 -19.69
C ALA A 92 -4.09 -4.16 -19.99
N ALA A 93 -4.57 -4.38 -21.22
CA ALA A 93 -5.80 -3.81 -21.73
C ALA A 93 -7.05 -4.20 -20.92
N VAL A 94 -6.99 -5.31 -20.17
CA VAL A 94 -8.07 -5.76 -19.28
C VAL A 94 -8.38 -4.71 -18.21
N TYR A 95 -7.39 -3.96 -17.75
CA TYR A 95 -7.63 -2.90 -16.76
C TYR A 95 -8.48 -1.79 -17.32
N SER A 96 -8.13 -1.24 -18.49
CA SER A 96 -8.86 -0.13 -19.10
C SER A 96 -10.22 -0.54 -19.67
N HIS A 97 -10.36 -1.77 -20.19
CA HIS A 97 -11.55 -2.21 -20.90
C HIS A 97 -12.52 -3.06 -20.07
N VAL A 98 -12.07 -3.69 -18.98
CA VAL A 98 -12.90 -4.60 -18.18
C VAL A 98 -12.92 -4.19 -16.71
N VAL A 99 -11.77 -4.19 -16.04
CA VAL A 99 -11.69 -3.99 -14.58
C VAL A 99 -12.17 -2.59 -14.19
N MET A 100 -11.62 -1.53 -14.80
CA MET A 100 -11.98 -0.16 -14.43
C MET A 100 -13.42 0.20 -14.81
N PRO A 101 -13.96 -0.18 -16.00
CA PRO A 101 -15.39 -0.03 -16.27
C PRO A 101 -16.27 -0.75 -15.24
N ALA A 102 -15.95 -1.98 -14.85
CA ALA A 102 -16.71 -2.72 -13.85
C ALA A 102 -16.66 -2.07 -12.46
N LEU A 103 -15.47 -1.67 -11.97
CA LEU A 103 -15.34 -0.97 -10.69
C LEU A 103 -16.08 0.38 -10.67
N ARG A 104 -16.20 1.05 -11.82
CA ARG A 104 -16.94 2.32 -11.92
C ARG A 104 -18.46 2.16 -11.76
N LEU A 105 -18.99 0.94 -11.81
CA LEU A 105 -20.40 0.64 -11.51
C LEU A 105 -20.69 0.56 -10.00
N CYS A 106 -19.66 0.46 -9.17
CA CYS A 106 -19.78 0.36 -7.72
C CYS A 106 -19.51 1.70 -7.02
N ASP A 107 -19.88 1.79 -5.73
CA ASP A 107 -19.58 2.95 -4.89
C ASP A 107 -18.09 3.31 -4.94
N ALA A 108 -17.82 4.61 -5.00
CA ALA A 108 -16.48 5.10 -5.25
C ALA A 108 -15.54 4.88 -4.08
N GLU A 109 -16.05 4.99 -2.85
CA GLU A 109 -15.25 4.76 -1.65
C GLU A 109 -15.02 3.26 -1.42
N ASP A 110 -16.04 2.40 -1.64
CA ASP A 110 -15.86 0.94 -1.51
C ASP A 110 -14.81 0.41 -2.46
N THR A 111 -14.86 0.81 -3.73
CA THR A 111 -13.87 0.36 -4.72
C THR A 111 -12.48 0.93 -4.48
N HIS A 112 -12.37 2.11 -3.86
CA HIS A 112 -11.09 2.61 -3.38
C HIS A 112 -10.56 1.74 -2.24
N VAL A 113 -11.39 1.37 -1.27
CA VAL A 113 -11.01 0.45 -0.18
C VAL A 113 -10.59 -0.92 -0.73
N TRP A 114 -11.34 -1.49 -1.68
CA TRP A 114 -10.98 -2.75 -2.32
C TRP A 114 -9.63 -2.67 -3.03
N SER A 115 -9.34 -1.55 -3.70
CA SER A 115 -8.04 -1.36 -4.37
C SER A 115 -6.86 -1.42 -3.39
N ILE A 116 -6.99 -0.80 -2.20
CA ILE A 116 -5.97 -0.87 -1.15
C ILE A 116 -5.87 -2.28 -0.56
N GLN A 117 -7.00 -2.95 -0.33
CA GLN A 117 -7.03 -4.32 0.19
C GLN A 117 -6.35 -5.32 -0.77
N LEU A 118 -6.66 -5.23 -2.07
CA LEU A 118 -6.03 -6.07 -3.09
C LEU A 118 -4.52 -5.78 -3.21
N ALA A 119 -4.14 -4.50 -3.17
CA ALA A 119 -2.75 -4.07 -3.19
C ALA A 119 -1.96 -4.60 -1.97
N LYS A 120 -2.57 -4.56 -0.77
CA LYS A 120 -2.01 -5.12 0.46
C LYS A 120 -1.80 -6.64 0.38
N LEU A 121 -2.65 -7.35 -0.35
CA LEU A 121 -2.52 -8.78 -0.63
C LEU A 121 -1.53 -9.09 -1.77
N GLY A 122 -0.95 -8.06 -2.41
CA GLY A 122 -0.03 -8.23 -3.53
C GLY A 122 -0.71 -8.56 -4.87
N LEU A 123 -2.03 -8.34 -4.97
CA LEU A 123 -2.86 -8.61 -6.15
C LEU A 123 -3.10 -7.37 -7.02
N SER A 124 -2.36 -6.28 -6.77
CA SER A 124 -2.33 -5.11 -7.65
C SER A 124 -1.38 -5.34 -8.83
N PRO A 125 -1.68 -4.78 -10.01
CA PRO A 125 -0.72 -4.78 -11.10
C PRO A 125 0.53 -3.98 -10.74
N ARG A 126 1.57 -4.13 -11.57
CA ARG A 126 2.87 -3.50 -11.44
C ARG A 126 3.32 -2.98 -12.79
N ASP A 127 4.11 -1.93 -12.80
CA ASP A 127 4.90 -1.61 -13.97
C ASP A 127 6.03 -2.65 -14.09
N THR A 128 6.00 -3.41 -15.17
CA THR A 128 7.00 -4.43 -15.50
C THR A 128 8.18 -3.85 -16.28
N SER A 129 8.15 -2.54 -16.58
CA SER A 129 9.27 -1.82 -17.16
C SER A 129 10.47 -1.77 -16.20
N ARG A 130 11.67 -1.59 -16.74
CA ARG A 130 12.87 -1.41 -15.91
C ARG A 130 12.94 0.03 -15.45
N ASP A 131 12.85 0.23 -14.13
CA ASP A 131 13.16 1.51 -13.51
C ASP A 131 14.67 1.74 -13.46
N THR A 132 15.21 2.28 -14.55
CA THR A 132 16.56 2.82 -14.63
C THR A 132 16.51 4.33 -14.75
N PRO A 133 17.46 5.07 -14.12
CA PRO A 133 17.56 6.51 -14.32
C PRO A 133 17.64 6.83 -15.82
N HIS A 134 16.78 7.72 -16.30
CA HIS A 134 16.78 8.19 -17.67
C HIS A 134 17.12 9.68 -17.67
N PRO A 135 18.08 10.16 -18.48
CA PRO A 135 18.52 11.57 -18.46
C PRO A 135 17.38 12.59 -18.60
N ASP A 136 16.35 12.27 -19.38
CA ASP A 136 15.20 13.16 -19.62
C ASP A 136 14.16 13.20 -18.49
N LEU A 137 14.17 12.23 -17.58
CA LEU A 137 13.18 12.10 -16.50
C LEU A 137 13.80 12.22 -15.10
N GLU A 138 15.11 12.03 -14.98
CA GLU A 138 15.79 12.15 -13.70
C GLU A 138 15.77 13.59 -13.20
N VAL A 139 15.33 13.78 -11.95
CA VAL A 139 15.30 15.08 -11.30
C VAL A 139 15.94 14.99 -9.93
N ASN A 140 16.60 16.06 -9.48
CA ASN A 140 17.04 16.17 -8.09
C ASN A 140 15.92 16.84 -7.28
N LEU A 141 15.37 16.11 -6.30
CA LEU A 141 14.39 16.63 -5.37
C LEU A 141 14.87 16.40 -3.94
N PHE A 142 14.93 17.47 -3.16
CA PHE A 142 15.39 17.43 -1.76
C PHE A 142 16.80 16.86 -1.59
N GLY A 143 17.69 17.11 -2.55
CA GLY A 143 19.07 16.60 -2.52
C GLY A 143 19.20 15.13 -2.90
N LYS A 144 18.12 14.48 -3.37
CA LYS A 144 18.12 13.08 -3.80
C LYS A 144 17.75 12.96 -5.28
N PRO A 145 18.46 12.13 -6.07
CA PRO A 145 18.03 11.82 -7.43
C PRO A 145 16.75 11.00 -7.41
N LEU A 146 15.79 11.40 -8.21
CA LEU A 146 14.51 10.74 -8.42
C LEU A 146 14.46 10.27 -9.87
N TYR A 147 14.21 8.99 -10.10
CA TYR A 147 14.35 8.41 -11.45
C TYR A 147 13.26 8.87 -12.43
N ASN A 148 12.09 9.23 -11.91
CA ASN A 148 11.03 9.85 -12.68
C ASN A 148 10.23 10.84 -11.79
N PRO A 149 9.68 11.94 -12.34
CA PRO A 149 9.07 12.99 -11.56
C PRO A 149 7.59 12.72 -11.20
N VAL A 150 7.07 11.53 -11.48
CA VAL A 150 5.64 11.23 -11.33
C VAL A 150 5.36 10.69 -9.94
N GLY A 151 4.54 11.41 -9.17
CA GLY A 151 4.17 11.05 -7.80
C GLY A 151 2.70 10.69 -7.63
N LEU A 152 2.41 9.79 -6.68
CA LEU A 152 1.07 9.55 -6.15
C LEU A 152 0.80 10.48 -4.96
N ALA A 153 -0.19 11.35 -5.11
CA ALA A 153 -0.57 12.33 -4.09
C ALA A 153 -1.18 11.68 -2.84
N ALA A 154 -1.14 12.40 -1.71
CA ALA A 154 -1.87 12.02 -0.50
C ALA A 154 -3.37 11.88 -0.75
N GLY A 155 -3.99 11.08 0.10
CA GLY A 155 -5.41 10.80 0.12
C GLY A 155 -5.77 9.44 -0.46
N TYR A 156 -4.85 8.80 -1.21
CA TYR A 156 -5.03 7.44 -1.73
C TYR A 156 -4.68 6.38 -0.66
N ASP A 157 -3.39 6.20 -0.31
CA ASP A 157 -3.00 5.33 0.81
C ASP A 157 -2.89 6.14 2.10
N LYS A 158 -4.05 6.45 2.71
CA LYS A 158 -4.12 7.29 3.92
C LYS A 158 -3.43 6.67 5.14
N HIS A 159 -3.29 5.34 5.18
CA HIS A 159 -2.91 4.61 6.38
C HIS A 159 -1.62 3.79 6.21
N GLY A 160 -0.92 3.96 5.09
CA GLY A 160 0.34 3.28 4.80
C GLY A 160 0.20 1.77 4.63
N GLU A 161 -0.94 1.30 4.12
CA GLU A 161 -1.25 -0.13 3.98
C GLU A 161 -0.67 -0.77 2.74
N ALA A 162 -0.47 0.02 1.68
CA ALA A 162 -0.17 -0.46 0.33
C ALA A 162 0.97 0.32 -0.35
N VAL A 163 1.79 1.05 0.42
CA VAL A 163 2.92 1.87 -0.08
C VAL A 163 3.78 1.15 -1.12
N ASP A 164 4.13 -0.12 -0.87
CA ASP A 164 4.96 -0.90 -1.79
C ASP A 164 4.26 -1.19 -3.12
N ALA A 165 2.96 -1.47 -3.08
CA ALA A 165 2.17 -1.67 -4.28
C ALA A 165 2.05 -0.38 -5.09
N MET A 166 1.93 0.78 -4.42
CA MET A 166 1.94 2.07 -5.11
C MET A 166 3.27 2.30 -5.82
N PHE A 167 4.40 2.04 -5.15
CA PHE A 167 5.70 2.09 -5.79
C PHE A 167 5.85 1.07 -6.93
N ASN A 168 5.27 -0.12 -6.83
CA ASN A 168 5.30 -1.10 -7.91
C ASN A 168 4.52 -0.67 -9.15
N LEU A 169 3.62 0.32 -9.06
CA LEU A 169 2.94 0.91 -10.22
C LEU A 169 3.85 1.87 -11.03
N GLY A 170 5.08 2.13 -10.58
CA GLY A 170 6.07 2.95 -11.30
C GLY A 170 6.23 4.39 -10.75
N PHE A 171 5.49 4.77 -9.70
CA PHE A 171 5.60 6.11 -9.12
C PHE A 171 6.99 6.35 -8.52
N GLY A 172 7.61 7.47 -8.89
CA GLY A 172 8.84 7.97 -8.26
C GLY A 172 8.59 8.47 -6.83
N MET A 173 7.39 9.00 -6.55
CA MET A 173 7.03 9.49 -5.22
C MET A 173 5.70 8.88 -4.76
N VAL A 174 5.58 8.53 -3.49
CA VAL A 174 4.31 8.11 -2.89
C VAL A 174 4.12 8.88 -1.59
N GLU A 175 2.97 9.53 -1.44
CA GLU A 175 2.64 10.32 -0.26
C GLU A 175 1.53 9.64 0.57
N VAL A 176 1.89 9.16 1.76
CA VAL A 176 0.95 8.57 2.73
C VAL A 176 0.19 9.66 3.46
N GLY A 177 -1.07 9.42 3.80
CA GLY A 177 -1.89 10.34 4.61
C GLY A 177 -3.01 11.04 3.82
N SER A 178 -3.58 12.14 4.29
CA SER A 178 -3.23 12.85 5.53
C SER A 178 -3.49 12.02 6.78
N VAL A 179 -2.51 11.95 7.68
CA VAL A 179 -2.61 11.28 8.98
C VAL A 179 -2.82 12.33 10.06
N THR A 180 -3.75 12.07 10.97
CA THR A 180 -4.03 12.89 12.16
C THR A 180 -3.50 12.23 13.43
N PRO A 181 -3.18 12.98 14.50
CA PRO A 181 -2.70 12.40 15.76
C PRO A 181 -3.57 11.27 16.31
N ILE A 182 -4.85 11.57 16.49
CA ILE A 182 -5.85 10.66 17.06
C ILE A 182 -6.68 10.04 15.91
N PRO A 183 -7.11 8.78 16.00
CA PRO A 183 -8.02 8.19 15.05
C PRO A 183 -9.32 9.00 14.92
N GLN A 184 -9.80 9.17 13.69
CA GLN A 184 -11.10 9.77 13.43
C GLN A 184 -11.75 9.19 12.17
N PRO A 185 -13.08 8.99 12.16
CA PRO A 185 -13.77 8.33 11.05
C PRO A 185 -13.91 9.21 9.80
N GLY A 186 -13.74 10.53 9.93
CA GLY A 186 -14.06 11.52 8.91
C GLY A 186 -15.57 11.81 8.82
N ASN A 187 -16.00 12.48 7.75
CA ASN A 187 -17.40 12.84 7.54
C ASN A 187 -18.26 11.61 7.15
N PRO A 188 -19.60 11.65 7.32
CA PRO A 188 -20.48 10.54 6.94
C PRO A 188 -20.42 10.17 5.45
N ARG A 189 -20.66 8.90 5.14
CA ARG A 189 -20.80 8.38 3.76
C ARG A 189 -22.21 8.67 3.20
N PRO A 190 -22.38 8.77 1.87
CA PRO A 190 -21.36 8.77 0.82
C PRO A 190 -20.59 10.10 0.78
N ARG A 191 -19.28 10.02 0.49
CA ARG A 191 -18.36 11.18 0.54
C ARG A 191 -17.27 11.17 -0.53
N LEU A 192 -17.35 10.26 -1.50
CA LEU A 192 -16.55 10.27 -2.71
C LEU A 192 -17.49 10.04 -3.90
N PHE A 193 -17.40 10.91 -4.89
CA PHE A 193 -18.24 10.89 -6.08
C PHE A 193 -17.36 10.98 -7.31
N ARG A 194 -17.62 10.14 -8.31
CA ARG A 194 -16.95 10.18 -9.60
C ARG A 194 -17.82 10.93 -10.59
N LEU A 195 -17.19 11.74 -11.43
CA LEU A 195 -17.82 12.43 -12.56
C LEU A 195 -17.08 11.98 -13.84
N PRO A 196 -17.46 10.83 -14.42
CA PRO A 196 -16.70 10.20 -15.50
C PRO A 196 -16.58 11.06 -16.77
N GLN A 197 -17.62 11.82 -17.10
CA GLN A 197 -17.69 12.68 -18.28
C GLN A 197 -16.65 13.81 -18.20
N GLU A 198 -16.44 14.37 -17.01
CA GLU A 198 -15.50 15.45 -16.71
C GLU A 198 -14.11 14.93 -16.33
N ARG A 199 -13.93 13.61 -16.24
CA ARG A 199 -12.72 12.96 -15.71
C ARG A 199 -12.35 13.50 -14.33
N ALA A 200 -13.36 13.74 -13.50
CA ALA A 200 -13.22 14.40 -12.20
C ALA A 200 -13.73 13.52 -11.05
N CYS A 201 -13.38 13.92 -9.83
CA CYS A 201 -13.96 13.39 -8.61
C CYS A 201 -14.18 14.51 -7.60
N ILE A 202 -15.26 14.41 -6.83
CA ILE A 202 -15.55 15.30 -5.69
C ILE A 202 -15.51 14.44 -4.43
N ASN A 203 -14.82 14.91 -3.39
CA ASN A 203 -14.78 14.23 -2.11
C ASN A 203 -14.99 15.18 -0.95
N ARG A 204 -15.57 14.64 0.12
CA ARG A 204 -15.77 15.32 1.41
C ARG A 204 -15.32 14.46 2.58
N TYR A 205 -14.16 13.82 2.47
CA TYR A 205 -13.69 12.83 3.46
C TYR A 205 -13.57 13.37 4.89
N GLY A 206 -13.07 14.59 5.08
CA GLY A 206 -12.85 15.17 6.41
C GLY A 206 -11.74 14.47 7.22
N PHE A 207 -10.63 14.11 6.56
CA PHE A 207 -9.48 13.43 7.18
C PHE A 207 -9.83 12.17 7.98
N ASN A 208 -10.46 11.18 7.33
CA ASN A 208 -10.54 9.85 7.93
C ASN A 208 -9.12 9.26 8.12
N SER A 209 -8.78 8.87 9.34
CA SER A 209 -7.42 8.52 9.78
C SER A 209 -7.49 7.49 10.91
N GLU A 210 -6.57 6.52 10.88
CA GLU A 210 -6.40 5.54 11.96
C GLU A 210 -5.44 5.99 13.07
N GLY A 211 -5.04 7.27 13.05
CA GLY A 211 -4.15 7.87 14.04
C GLY A 211 -2.67 7.68 13.75
N HIS A 212 -1.84 8.49 14.41
CA HIS A 212 -0.39 8.45 14.25
C HIS A 212 0.20 7.09 14.62
N ASP A 213 -0.21 6.50 15.74
CA ASP A 213 0.41 5.27 16.25
C ASP A 213 0.24 4.08 15.30
N THR A 214 -0.97 3.88 14.77
CA THR A 214 -1.27 2.79 13.84
C THR A 214 -0.47 2.91 12.55
N VAL A 215 -0.46 4.11 11.96
CA VAL A 215 0.25 4.37 10.70
C VAL A 215 1.76 4.30 10.92
N TYR A 216 2.26 4.85 12.02
CA TYR A 216 3.67 4.78 12.40
C TYR A 216 4.15 3.33 12.50
N GLN A 217 3.42 2.47 13.22
CA GLN A 217 3.81 1.07 13.36
C GLN A 217 3.91 0.36 12.00
N ARG A 218 2.94 0.58 11.10
CA ARG A 218 2.98 0.00 9.75
C ARG A 218 4.18 0.47 8.94
N LEU A 219 4.48 1.77 8.99
CA LEU A 219 5.61 2.33 8.26
C LEU A 219 6.95 1.88 8.84
N VAL A 220 7.07 1.74 10.16
CA VAL A 220 8.24 1.12 10.82
C VAL A 220 8.42 -0.32 10.33
N ASP A 221 7.38 -1.15 10.43
CA ASP A 221 7.44 -2.56 10.03
C ASP A 221 7.78 -2.71 8.53
N ARG A 222 7.26 -1.83 7.69
CA ARG A 222 7.61 -1.74 6.27
C ARG A 222 9.09 -1.37 6.09
N PHE A 223 9.55 -0.30 6.74
CA PHE A 223 10.92 0.18 6.61
C PHE A 223 11.91 -0.92 7.00
N TRP A 224 11.74 -1.56 8.17
CA TRP A 224 12.62 -2.67 8.60
C TRP A 224 12.63 -3.85 7.62
N ARG A 225 11.47 -4.22 7.06
CA ARG A 225 11.39 -5.29 6.04
C ARG A 225 12.17 -4.95 4.78
N ARG A 226 12.13 -3.68 4.33
CA ARG A 226 12.76 -3.22 3.09
C ARG A 226 14.25 -2.96 3.22
N THR A 227 14.69 -2.38 4.34
CA THR A 227 16.07 -1.91 4.50
C THR A 227 16.96 -2.89 5.27
N VAL A 228 16.44 -3.56 6.30
CA VAL A 228 17.31 -4.32 7.22
C VAL A 228 17.28 -5.83 6.95
N LYS A 229 16.14 -6.41 6.62
CA LYS A 229 16.09 -7.86 6.28
C LYS A 229 16.76 -8.21 4.95
N ASN A 230 16.82 -7.26 4.03
CA ASN A 230 17.40 -7.45 2.69
C ASN A 230 18.85 -6.97 2.57
N GLN A 231 19.44 -6.42 3.64
CA GLN A 231 20.86 -6.13 3.70
C GLN A 231 21.59 -7.33 4.32
N SER A 232 22.57 -7.89 3.62
CA SER A 232 23.68 -8.58 4.29
C SER A 232 24.41 -7.53 5.12
N VAL A 233 24.02 -7.39 6.38
CA VAL A 233 24.63 -6.43 7.30
C VAL A 233 26.05 -6.93 7.57
N ASP A 234 27.03 -6.37 6.86
CA ASP A 234 28.42 -6.44 7.28
C ASP A 234 28.53 -5.57 8.55
N GLU A 235 28.46 -6.22 9.72
CA GLU A 235 28.47 -5.56 11.04
C GLU A 235 29.71 -4.69 11.28
N THR A 236 30.73 -4.82 10.43
CA THR A 236 31.99 -4.07 10.50
C THR A 236 31.97 -2.76 9.73
N LYS A 237 30.97 -2.52 8.87
CA LYS A 237 30.84 -1.29 8.08
C LYS A 237 29.77 -0.37 8.66
N PRO A 238 30.10 0.89 8.99
CA PRO A 238 29.08 1.87 9.36
C PRO A 238 28.06 1.98 8.21
N VAL A 239 26.77 2.03 8.54
CA VAL A 239 25.71 2.31 7.55
C VAL A 239 26.06 3.64 6.89
N SER A 240 26.59 3.58 5.67
CA SER A 240 27.10 4.74 4.95
C SER A 240 25.92 5.67 4.63
N ASN A 241 25.97 6.87 5.22
CA ASN A 241 25.06 8.01 5.02
C ASN A 241 23.56 7.73 5.25
N VAL A 242 23.14 7.83 6.51
CA VAL A 242 21.72 7.88 6.93
C VAL A 242 20.92 8.93 6.14
N GLU A 243 21.56 10.02 5.70
CA GLU A 243 20.96 11.09 4.89
C GLU A 243 20.65 10.66 3.44
N GLN A 244 21.46 9.76 2.86
CA GLN A 244 21.28 9.24 1.50
C GLN A 244 20.33 8.03 1.46
N THR A 245 19.95 7.46 2.60
CA THR A 245 18.95 6.39 2.65
C THR A 245 17.58 6.91 2.22
N TYR A 246 17.00 6.31 1.19
CA TYR A 246 15.60 6.52 0.82
C TYR A 246 14.69 5.87 1.86
N ARG A 247 13.76 6.63 2.44
CA ARG A 247 12.76 6.08 3.38
C ARG A 247 11.71 5.24 2.68
N SER A 248 11.55 5.42 1.36
CA SER A 248 10.87 4.44 0.51
C SER A 248 11.51 3.04 0.59
N GLY A 249 12.79 2.91 0.93
CA GLY A 249 13.54 1.65 0.85
C GLY A 249 13.83 1.21 -0.58
N ILE A 250 13.64 2.10 -1.57
CA ILE A 250 13.87 1.86 -2.99
C ILE A 250 14.72 3.02 -3.53
N PRO A 251 15.92 2.77 -4.08
CA PRO A 251 16.73 3.83 -4.69
C PRO A 251 15.96 4.60 -5.77
N GLY A 252 16.14 5.91 -5.81
CA GLY A 252 15.51 6.76 -6.81
C GLY A 252 14.02 7.04 -6.57
N ARG A 253 13.48 6.70 -5.39
CA ARG A 253 12.06 6.89 -5.05
C ARG A 253 11.87 7.49 -3.66
N LEU A 254 10.95 8.45 -3.51
CA LEU A 254 10.75 9.17 -2.24
C LEU A 254 9.41 8.81 -1.58
N LEU A 255 9.44 8.62 -0.26
CA LEU A 255 8.24 8.44 0.56
C LEU A 255 7.90 9.74 1.29
N GLY A 256 6.77 10.33 0.95
CA GLY A 256 6.20 11.47 1.66
C GLY A 256 5.23 11.04 2.76
N ILE A 257 5.16 11.82 3.84
CA ILE A 257 4.11 11.67 4.86
C ILE A 257 3.38 12.99 5.01
N ASN A 258 2.09 12.98 4.69
CA ASN A 258 1.19 14.11 4.78
C ASN A 258 0.51 14.13 6.15
N LEU A 259 0.69 15.24 6.86
CA LEU A 259 0.21 15.47 8.21
C LEU A 259 -1.02 16.36 8.17
N GLY A 260 -2.05 15.96 8.91
CA GLY A 260 -3.29 16.69 9.07
C GLY A 260 -3.62 16.93 10.53
N LYS A 261 -4.53 17.89 10.77
CA LYS A 261 -5.04 18.22 12.10
C LYS A 261 -6.33 17.46 12.41
N ASN A 262 -6.50 16.99 13.63
CA ASN A 262 -7.79 16.44 14.07
C ASN A 262 -8.89 17.52 14.02
N SER A 263 -10.12 17.11 13.70
CA SER A 263 -11.27 18.03 13.63
C SER A 263 -11.64 18.63 14.99
N ALA A 264 -11.42 17.88 16.06
CA ALA A 264 -11.68 18.30 17.44
C ALA A 264 -10.59 19.21 18.02
N SER A 265 -9.41 19.27 17.40
CA SER A 265 -8.32 20.14 17.89
C SER A 265 -8.67 21.61 17.70
N PRO A 266 -8.24 22.52 18.60
CA PRO A 266 -8.46 23.95 18.45
C PRO A 266 -8.07 24.46 17.06
N ALA A 267 -8.81 25.44 16.54
CA ALA A 267 -8.61 25.95 15.19
C ALA A 267 -7.27 26.69 15.02
N ASP A 268 -6.77 27.31 16.08
CA ASP A 268 -5.53 28.07 16.17
C ASP A 268 -4.30 27.22 16.56
N SER A 269 -4.50 25.96 16.96
CA SER A 269 -3.42 25.07 17.36
C SER A 269 -2.73 24.42 16.16
N TYR A 270 -1.39 24.49 16.16
CA TYR A 270 -0.52 23.76 15.23
C TYR A 270 0.13 22.51 15.87
N GLN A 271 -0.24 22.16 17.11
CA GLN A 271 0.40 21.09 17.87
C GLN A 271 0.23 19.70 17.24
N ASP A 272 -0.86 19.46 16.52
CA ASP A 272 -1.07 18.20 15.80
C ASP A 272 0.00 17.98 14.72
N TYR A 273 0.39 19.05 14.03
CA TYR A 273 1.45 19.00 13.02
C TYR A 273 2.82 18.78 13.67
N VAL A 274 3.10 19.46 14.79
CA VAL A 274 4.35 19.26 15.57
C VAL A 274 4.47 17.81 16.05
N GLN A 275 3.39 17.23 16.59
CA GLN A 275 3.35 15.82 16.97
C GLN A 275 3.60 14.90 15.77
N GLY A 276 3.05 15.25 14.60
CA GLY A 276 3.29 14.52 13.36
C GLY A 276 4.75 14.58 12.91
N VAL A 277 5.38 15.75 12.97
CA VAL A 277 6.81 15.93 12.65
C VAL A 277 7.68 15.09 13.57
N GLN A 278 7.44 15.17 14.87
CA GLN A 278 8.17 14.41 15.89
C GLN A 278 8.02 12.90 15.69
N LYS A 279 6.80 12.44 15.35
CA LYS A 279 6.50 11.02 15.18
C LYS A 279 7.05 10.45 13.87
N PHE A 280 6.84 11.15 12.76
CA PHE A 280 7.09 10.60 11.41
C PHE A 280 8.39 11.08 10.76
N GLY A 281 9.06 12.08 11.34
CA GLY A 281 10.24 12.71 10.73
C GLY A 281 11.31 11.72 10.31
N SER A 282 11.61 10.72 11.15
CA SER A 282 12.62 9.69 10.85
C SER A 282 12.22 8.69 9.76
N LEU A 283 10.92 8.62 9.40
CA LEU A 283 10.35 7.67 8.44
C LEU A 283 9.97 8.31 7.09
N ALA A 284 10.10 9.63 6.95
CA ALA A 284 9.72 10.36 5.75
C ALA A 284 10.96 10.84 4.98
N ASP A 285 10.96 10.73 3.66
CA ASP A 285 11.91 11.45 2.82
C ASP A 285 11.56 12.95 2.80
N TYR A 286 10.28 13.29 2.90
CA TYR A 286 9.77 14.65 3.08
C TYR A 286 8.44 14.62 3.87
N LEU A 287 8.18 15.67 4.65
CA LEU A 287 6.91 15.85 5.35
C LEU A 287 6.05 16.87 4.61
N VAL A 288 4.74 16.66 4.58
CA VAL A 288 3.78 17.61 4.02
C VAL A 288 2.85 18.10 5.10
N ILE A 289 2.74 19.42 5.26
CA ILE A 289 1.80 20.07 6.15
C ILE A 289 0.57 20.46 5.35
N ASN A 290 -0.55 19.77 5.60
CA ASN A 290 -1.78 19.97 4.85
C ASN A 290 -2.70 20.98 5.52
N VAL A 291 -2.58 22.24 5.10
CA VAL A 291 -3.46 23.35 5.53
C VAL A 291 -4.63 23.58 4.57
N SER A 292 -4.76 22.74 3.52
CA SER A 292 -5.67 22.97 2.39
C SER A 292 -6.95 22.15 2.43
N CYS A 293 -7.31 21.49 3.54
CA CYS A 293 -8.49 20.64 3.57
C CYS A 293 -9.77 21.48 3.67
N PRO A 294 -10.63 21.52 2.63
CA PRO A 294 -11.90 22.24 2.68
C PRO A 294 -12.96 21.50 3.52
N ASN A 295 -12.68 20.24 3.86
CA ASN A 295 -13.63 19.30 4.45
C ASN A 295 -13.54 19.23 5.98
N THR A 296 -12.71 20.06 6.60
CA THR A 296 -12.56 20.16 8.05
C THR A 296 -12.81 21.61 8.48
N PRO A 297 -13.77 21.87 9.37
CA PRO A 297 -14.08 23.23 9.82
C PRO A 297 -12.85 23.97 10.32
N GLY A 298 -12.72 25.23 9.91
CA GLY A 298 -11.65 26.14 10.37
C GLY A 298 -10.27 25.94 9.73
N GLN A 299 -10.05 24.93 8.87
CA GLN A 299 -8.73 24.76 8.22
C GLN A 299 -8.45 25.80 7.12
N VAL A 300 -9.48 26.24 6.39
CA VAL A 300 -9.34 27.35 5.42
C VAL A 300 -8.87 28.63 6.11
N GLU A 301 -9.32 28.89 7.34
CA GLU A 301 -8.89 30.04 8.13
C GLU A 301 -7.44 29.94 8.65
N GLN A 302 -6.81 28.76 8.58
CA GLN A 302 -5.39 28.59 8.96
C GLN A 302 -4.43 29.15 7.91
N GLN A 303 -4.93 29.42 6.69
CA GLN A 303 -4.12 29.96 5.59
C GLN A 303 -3.91 31.48 5.66
N LYS A 304 -4.55 32.18 6.62
CA LYS A 304 -4.31 33.61 6.87
C LYS A 304 -2.88 33.83 7.41
N GLN A 305 -2.16 34.82 6.87
CA GLN A 305 -0.71 35.05 7.06
C GLN A 305 -0.18 34.78 8.48
N GLY A 306 -0.75 35.45 9.50
CA GLY A 306 -0.21 35.38 10.87
C GLY A 306 -0.27 33.97 11.48
N ARG A 307 -1.29 33.19 11.14
CA ARG A 307 -1.44 31.80 11.63
C ARG A 307 -0.52 30.85 10.88
N LEU A 308 -0.38 31.02 9.56
CA LEU A 308 0.50 30.19 8.76
C LEU A 308 1.97 30.38 9.15
N VAL A 309 2.45 31.61 9.31
CA VAL A 309 3.82 31.88 9.75
C VAL A 309 4.11 31.21 11.09
N SER A 310 3.20 31.34 12.06
CA SER A 310 3.34 30.73 13.38
C SER A 310 3.39 29.21 13.31
N LEU A 311 2.51 28.62 12.49
CA LEU A 311 2.47 27.18 12.24
C LEU A 311 3.76 26.67 11.56
N LEU A 312 4.23 27.35 10.52
CA LEU A 312 5.46 26.95 9.81
C LEU A 312 6.68 27.07 10.70
N LYS A 313 6.81 28.16 11.47
CA LYS A 313 7.91 28.30 12.45
C LYS A 313 7.90 27.17 13.48
N GLY A 314 6.73 26.85 14.04
CA GLY A 314 6.60 25.76 15.02
C GLY A 314 6.95 24.38 14.42
N VAL A 315 6.50 24.12 13.19
CA VAL A 315 6.81 22.87 12.47
C VAL A 315 8.29 22.76 12.11
N VAL A 316 8.90 23.83 11.59
CA VAL A 316 10.32 23.85 11.23
C VAL A 316 11.19 23.70 12.47
N GLN A 317 10.86 24.41 13.56
CA GLN A 317 11.53 24.25 14.84
C GLN A 317 11.46 22.79 15.32
N ALA A 318 10.27 22.18 15.33
CA ALA A 318 10.11 20.79 15.72
C ALA A 318 10.90 19.82 14.82
N ARG A 319 11.03 20.13 13.52
CA ARG A 319 11.85 19.37 12.58
C ARG A 319 13.33 19.52 12.89
N ASP A 320 13.80 20.73 13.18
CA ASP A 320 15.20 21.01 13.50
C ASP A 320 15.63 20.41 14.84
N GLU A 321 14.68 20.20 15.76
CA GLU A 321 14.88 19.48 17.02
C GLU A 321 14.98 17.95 16.85
N LEU A 322 14.65 17.40 15.67
CA LEU A 322 14.80 15.96 15.41
C LEU A 322 16.28 15.55 15.48
N GLU A 323 16.52 14.41 16.14
CA GLU A 323 17.80 13.74 16.15
C GLU A 323 18.01 12.94 14.85
N GLY A 324 19.15 13.14 14.18
CA GLY A 324 19.50 12.41 12.96
C GLY A 324 18.83 12.99 11.72
N HIS A 325 17.96 12.20 11.06
CA HIS A 325 17.36 12.59 9.78
C HIS A 325 16.31 13.68 9.95
N ARG A 326 16.49 14.77 9.20
CA ARG A 326 15.65 15.96 9.23
C ARG A 326 15.01 16.17 7.85
N PRO A 327 13.81 15.63 7.61
CA PRO A 327 13.19 15.75 6.29
C PRO A 327 12.89 17.21 5.95
N PRO A 328 12.94 17.59 4.66
CA PRO A 328 12.32 18.81 4.18
C PRO A 328 10.83 18.83 4.55
N VAL A 329 10.33 20.03 4.82
CA VAL A 329 8.91 20.28 5.08
C VAL A 329 8.34 21.00 3.87
N VAL A 330 7.22 20.48 3.36
CA VAL A 330 6.47 21.04 2.24
C VAL A 330 5.10 21.47 2.74
N VAL A 331 4.54 22.55 2.20
CA VAL A 331 3.20 23.01 2.54
C VAL A 331 2.26 22.70 1.38
N LYS A 332 1.11 22.08 1.68
CA LYS A 332 0.05 21.86 0.70
C LYS A 332 -1.02 22.93 0.88
N ILE A 333 -1.23 23.72 -0.17
CA ILE A 333 -2.11 24.90 -0.18
C ILE A 333 -3.36 24.66 -1.05
N SER A 334 -4.41 25.46 -0.80
CA SER A 334 -5.63 25.42 -1.61
C SER A 334 -5.40 26.12 -2.95
N PRO A 335 -6.01 25.66 -4.06
CA PRO A 335 -6.07 26.47 -5.28
C PRO A 335 -7.00 27.68 -5.15
N ASP A 336 -7.95 27.64 -4.20
CA ASP A 336 -8.97 28.67 -3.98
C ASP A 336 -8.44 29.81 -3.08
N LEU A 337 -7.35 30.46 -3.51
CA LEU A 337 -6.70 31.54 -2.79
C LEU A 337 -6.66 32.82 -3.62
N GLN A 338 -6.88 33.96 -2.96
CA GLN A 338 -6.68 35.26 -3.59
C GLN A 338 -5.17 35.51 -3.83
N PRO A 339 -4.80 36.31 -4.85
CA PRO A 339 -3.40 36.63 -5.12
C PRO A 339 -2.64 37.24 -3.93
N THR A 340 -3.34 37.96 -3.04
CA THR A 340 -2.77 38.49 -1.80
C THR A 340 -2.42 37.38 -0.82
N GLU A 341 -3.33 36.42 -0.61
CA GLU A 341 -3.10 35.25 0.25
C GLU A 341 -1.94 34.41 -0.29
N LEU A 342 -1.82 34.23 -1.61
CA LEU A 342 -0.67 33.53 -2.21
C LEU A 342 0.67 34.21 -1.92
N ARG A 343 0.73 35.55 -1.97
CA ARG A 343 1.95 36.30 -1.59
C ARG A 343 2.27 36.13 -0.12
N GLU A 344 1.26 36.23 0.74
CA GLU A 344 1.42 36.05 2.19
C GLU A 344 1.98 34.66 2.53
N ILE A 345 1.51 33.61 1.85
CA ILE A 345 2.04 32.24 1.97
C ILE A 345 3.49 32.19 1.48
N ALA A 346 3.79 32.78 0.32
CA ALA A 346 5.14 32.79 -0.23
C ALA A 346 6.13 33.47 0.72
N ASP A 347 5.77 34.63 1.29
CA ASP A 347 6.57 35.35 2.27
C ASP A 347 6.78 34.50 3.54
N ALA A 348 5.74 33.80 4.01
CA ALA A 348 5.83 32.94 5.18
C ALA A 348 6.76 31.72 5.00
N VAL A 349 6.93 31.24 3.77
CA VAL A 349 7.83 30.12 3.44
C VAL A 349 9.29 30.59 3.27
N LEU A 350 9.51 31.88 2.99
CA LEU A 350 10.85 32.47 2.83
C LEU A 350 11.49 32.90 4.16
N THR A 351 10.71 33.03 5.23
CA THR A 351 11.18 33.34 6.60
C THR A 351 11.55 32.10 7.39
#